data_AF-A0A428PLL8-F1
#
_entry.id   AF-A0A428PLL8-F1
#
_cell.length_a   1.000
_cell.length_b   1.000
_cell.length_c   1.000
_cell.angle_alpha   90.00
_cell.angle_beta   90.00
_cell.angle_gamma   90.00
#
_symmetry.space_group_name_H-M   'P 1'
#
loop_
_entity.id
_entity.type
_entity.pdbx_description
1 polymer ?
#
loop_
_entity_poly.entity_id
_entity_poly.type
_entity_poly.pdbx_seq_one_letter_code
_entity_poly.pdbx_strand_id
1 'polypeptide(L)'
;MERLFALHGEEQFFVGGQPDNTADYVTRFMLQIGVSASVLTNRRRRSKKLDIDDFSRRGTRFLKPRTPIHDSLRDRYQKNMSRMNWSPESIEEILSRAQMQQESKASRGASSRLKNKGPGAATAVRISPTELLGHLGDAMQSEVQELAFPYLYMHITNWAFLKGMHRGYDPVLRTFFGSTYMQHEWQLPLIIGHILALADGVEGGDEAVLEMAGVMLDKMEQVKAVSLATSQMYRLSGRENEVSQKQLASMSLDWMPDEDEEDVSEFDDG
;
A
#
# COMPACT_ATOMS: atom_id res chain seq x y z
N MET A 1 3.54 -3.31 -4.95
CA MET A 1 3.18 -3.30 -3.52
C MET A 1 4.07 -2.38 -2.69
N GLU A 2 5.38 -2.38 -2.90
CA GLU A 2 6.35 -1.51 -2.19
C GLU A 2 5.93 -0.04 -2.10
N ARG A 3 5.34 0.51 -3.17
CA ARG A 3 4.87 1.90 -3.17
C ARG A 3 3.75 2.16 -2.17
N LEU A 4 2.82 1.22 -2.02
CA LEU A 4 1.74 1.30 -1.03
C LEU A 4 2.29 1.17 0.39
N PHE A 5 3.31 0.32 0.60
CA PHE A 5 4.03 0.25 1.87
C PHE A 5 4.76 1.56 2.18
N ALA A 6 5.38 2.21 1.18
CA ALA A 6 6.01 3.51 1.38
C ALA A 6 5.01 4.63 1.71
N LEU A 7 3.79 4.57 1.16
CA LEU A 7 2.75 5.58 1.42
C LEU A 7 2.07 5.39 2.79
N HIS A 8 1.66 4.17 3.12
CA HIS A 8 0.86 3.92 4.33
C HIS A 8 1.65 3.32 5.50
N GLY A 9 2.85 2.81 5.26
CA GLY A 9 3.59 1.99 6.21
C GLY A 9 3.11 0.53 6.19
N GLU A 10 4.03 -0.40 6.43
CA GLU A 10 3.76 -1.84 6.45
C GLU A 10 2.81 -2.25 7.58
N GLU A 11 2.79 -1.51 8.68
CA GLU A 11 1.94 -1.73 9.85
C GLU A 11 0.44 -1.59 9.56
N GLN A 12 0.08 -0.92 8.46
CA GLN A 12 -1.30 -0.82 8.00
C GLN A 12 -1.74 -2.11 7.28
N PHE A 13 -0.80 -2.85 6.69
CA PHE A 13 -1.08 -4.06 5.90
C PHE A 13 -0.99 -5.34 6.72
N PHE A 14 -0.07 -5.41 7.68
CA PHE A 14 0.10 -6.59 8.50
C PHE A 14 -0.07 -6.31 10.00
N VAL A 15 -0.95 -7.07 10.65
CA VAL A 15 -1.14 -7.00 12.10
C VAL A 15 0.03 -7.74 12.77
N GLY A 16 0.88 -7.02 13.51
CA GLY A 16 1.98 -7.63 14.26
C GLY A 16 3.29 -7.84 13.49
N GLY A 17 3.47 -7.23 12.31
CA GLY A 17 4.69 -7.29 11.50
C GLY A 17 4.48 -8.08 10.20
N GLN A 18 5.54 -8.32 9.42
CA GLN A 18 5.49 -9.06 8.13
C GLN A 18 5.46 -10.58 8.33
N PRO A 19 4.53 -11.32 7.68
CA PRO A 19 4.41 -12.78 7.77
C PRO A 19 5.58 -13.54 7.16
N ASP A 20 6.02 -14.59 7.86
CA ASP A 20 7.16 -15.42 7.45
C ASP A 20 6.73 -16.78 6.86
N ASN A 21 5.53 -17.27 7.21
CA ASN A 21 5.01 -18.56 6.76
C ASN A 21 3.48 -18.51 6.53
N THR A 22 2.91 -19.56 5.94
CA THR A 22 1.48 -19.63 5.59
C THR A 22 0.57 -19.50 6.81
N ALA A 23 0.89 -20.16 7.93
CA ALA A 23 0.13 -20.06 9.18
C ALA A 23 0.09 -18.62 9.73
N ASP A 24 1.19 -17.89 9.58
CA ASP A 24 1.31 -16.49 9.95
C ASP A 24 0.46 -15.62 9.03
N TYR A 25 0.43 -15.89 7.73
CA TYR A 25 -0.47 -15.21 6.79
C TYR A 25 -1.94 -15.42 7.17
N VAL A 26 -2.36 -16.65 7.48
CA VAL A 26 -3.71 -16.97 7.94
C VAL A 26 -4.04 -16.18 9.21
N THR A 27 -3.17 -16.23 10.20
CA THR A 27 -3.35 -15.52 11.48
C THR A 27 -3.50 -14.02 11.28
N ARG A 28 -2.63 -13.40 10.47
CA ARG A 28 -2.63 -11.95 10.23
C ARG A 28 -3.83 -11.52 9.41
N PHE A 29 -4.26 -12.35 8.45
CA PHE A 29 -5.50 -12.14 7.71
C PHE A 29 -6.72 -12.17 8.64
N MET A 30 -6.82 -13.19 9.51
CA MET A 30 -7.90 -13.30 10.49
C MET A 30 -7.96 -12.07 11.41
N LEU A 31 -6.80 -11.59 11.89
CA LEU A 31 -6.73 -10.36 12.69
C LEU A 31 -7.15 -9.11 11.88
N GLN A 32 -6.82 -9.04 10.60
CA GLN A 32 -7.18 -7.90 9.73
C GLN A 32 -8.70 -7.82 9.50
N ILE A 33 -9.38 -8.96 9.31
CA ILE A 33 -10.84 -9.02 9.18
C ILE A 33 -11.58 -8.90 10.52
N GLY A 34 -10.84 -8.75 11.62
CA GLY A 34 -11.40 -8.44 12.93
C GLY A 34 -11.61 -9.65 13.84
N VAL A 35 -11.08 -10.84 13.54
CA VAL A 35 -11.09 -11.96 14.49
C VAL A 35 -10.26 -11.58 15.71
N SER A 36 -10.75 -11.88 16.91
CA SER A 36 -10.07 -11.56 18.16
C SER A 36 -8.80 -12.39 18.34
N ALA A 37 -7.71 -11.74 18.77
CA ALA A 37 -6.45 -12.41 19.08
C ALA A 37 -6.60 -13.51 20.15
N SER A 38 -7.57 -13.39 21.08
CA SER A 38 -7.84 -14.39 22.12
C SER A 38 -8.34 -15.72 21.56
N VAL A 39 -8.95 -15.71 20.37
CA VAL A 39 -9.44 -16.91 19.68
C VAL A 39 -8.27 -17.65 19.06
N LEU A 40 -7.33 -16.90 18.49
CA LEU A 40 -6.15 -17.44 17.81
C LEU A 40 -5.11 -18.01 18.79
N THR A 41 -5.05 -17.52 20.03
CA THR A 41 -4.14 -18.06 21.07
C THR A 41 -4.70 -19.28 21.78
N ASN A 42 -6.02 -19.53 21.71
CA ASN A 42 -6.64 -20.64 22.41
C ASN A 42 -6.78 -21.87 21.50
N ARG A 43 -5.88 -22.85 21.66
CA ARG A 43 -5.86 -24.11 20.89
C ARG A 43 -7.19 -24.89 20.92
N ARG A 44 -8.01 -24.73 21.97
CA ARG A 44 -9.33 -25.38 22.09
C ARG A 44 -10.43 -24.69 21.27
N ARG A 45 -10.24 -23.42 20.87
CA ARG A 45 -11.20 -22.65 20.07
C ARG A 45 -10.89 -22.63 18.59
N ARG A 46 -9.63 -22.84 18.19
CA ARG A 46 -9.20 -22.88 16.77
C ARG A 46 -9.95 -23.90 15.89
N SER A 47 -10.44 -25.01 16.46
CA SER A 47 -11.14 -26.05 15.69
C SER A 47 -12.66 -25.88 15.65
N LYS A 48 -13.20 -24.83 16.28
CA LYS A 48 -14.64 -24.55 16.25
C LYS A 48 -14.94 -23.53 15.15
N LYS A 49 -16.11 -23.67 14.54
CA LYS A 49 -16.65 -22.68 13.61
C LYS A 49 -16.69 -21.32 14.33
N LEU A 50 -16.15 -20.29 13.69
CA LEU A 50 -16.12 -18.93 14.23
C LEU A 50 -17.55 -18.44 14.50
N ASP A 51 -17.76 -17.89 15.69
CA ASP A 51 -19.00 -17.23 16.09
C ASP A 51 -18.84 -15.70 16.06
N ILE A 52 -19.94 -14.95 16.13
CA ILE A 52 -19.94 -13.48 16.18
C ILE A 52 -19.13 -12.98 17.38
N ASP A 53 -19.17 -13.69 18.51
CA ASP A 53 -18.41 -13.37 19.73
C ASP A 53 -16.89 -13.55 19.57
N ASP A 54 -16.45 -14.27 18.53
CA ASP A 54 -15.04 -14.43 18.22
C ASP A 54 -14.47 -13.21 17.47
N PHE A 55 -15.33 -12.28 17.02
CA PHE A 55 -14.90 -11.03 16.41
C PHE A 55 -14.64 -9.95 17.47
N SER A 56 -13.54 -9.24 17.29
CA SER A 56 -13.20 -8.05 18.06
C SER A 56 -14.26 -6.97 17.88
N ARG A 57 -14.60 -6.29 18.97
CA ARG A 57 -15.46 -5.08 18.93
C ARG A 57 -14.94 -3.97 18.01
N ARG A 58 -13.63 -3.97 17.71
CA ARG A 58 -13.04 -3.01 16.78
C ARG A 58 -13.33 -3.34 15.30
N GLY A 59 -13.76 -4.56 15.01
CA GLY A 59 -14.08 -5.03 13.66
C GLY A 59 -12.87 -5.06 12.71
N THR A 60 -13.18 -5.07 11.42
CA THR A 60 -12.20 -5.06 10.32
C THR A 60 -11.33 -3.82 10.35
N ARG A 61 -10.02 -4.02 10.12
CA ARG A 61 -9.07 -2.92 9.98
C ARG A 61 -9.12 -2.37 8.56
N PHE A 62 -9.31 -1.05 8.45
CA PHE A 62 -9.22 -0.31 7.20
C PHE A 62 -7.92 0.50 7.15
N LEU A 63 -7.46 0.81 5.94
CA LEU A 63 -6.37 1.74 5.73
C LEU A 63 -6.72 3.08 6.36
N LYS A 64 -5.82 3.61 7.19
CA LYS A 64 -5.96 4.93 7.79
C LYS A 64 -5.25 5.97 6.91
N PRO A 65 -5.90 7.10 6.59
CA PRO A 65 -5.21 8.23 6.01
C PRO A 65 -4.05 8.68 6.91
N ARG A 66 -2.88 8.95 6.35
CA ARG A 66 -1.73 9.52 7.06
C ARG A 66 -1.51 10.98 6.69
N THR A 67 -2.62 11.71 6.51
CA THR A 67 -2.64 13.11 6.09
C THR A 67 -3.17 14.05 7.20
N PRO A 68 -2.54 14.12 8.39
CA PRO A 68 -3.04 14.92 9.50
C PRO A 68 -3.10 16.41 9.17
N ILE A 69 -2.23 16.94 8.30
CA ILE A 69 -2.26 18.35 7.95
C ILE A 69 -3.50 18.62 7.12
N HIS A 70 -3.73 17.85 6.06
CA HIS A 70 -4.95 17.98 5.28
C HIS A 70 -6.21 17.66 6.09
N ASP A 71 -6.16 16.74 7.04
CA ASP A 71 -7.27 16.43 7.94
C ASP A 71 -7.57 17.60 8.89
N SER A 72 -6.54 18.27 9.42
CA SER A 72 -6.71 19.47 10.25
C SER A 72 -7.29 20.65 9.46
N LEU A 73 -6.99 20.74 8.16
CA LEU A 73 -7.55 21.72 7.23
C LEU A 73 -8.98 21.37 6.80
N ARG A 74 -9.33 20.08 6.82
CA ARG A 74 -10.61 19.58 6.30
C ARG A 74 -11.82 20.26 6.92
N ASP A 75 -11.85 20.40 8.24
CA ASP A 75 -12.99 21.01 8.94
C ASP A 75 -13.19 22.48 8.58
N ARG A 76 -12.09 23.21 8.34
CA ARG A 76 -12.16 24.61 7.93
C ARG A 76 -12.67 24.74 6.50
N TYR A 77 -12.12 23.97 5.56
CA TYR A 77 -12.39 24.14 4.13
C TYR A 77 -13.59 23.34 3.60
N GLN A 78 -13.92 22.20 4.20
CA GLN A 78 -15.07 21.38 3.79
C GLN A 78 -16.31 21.63 4.64
N LYS A 79 -16.15 21.91 5.94
CA LYS A 79 -17.29 22.08 6.87
C LYS A 79 -17.56 23.54 7.24
N ASN A 80 -16.84 24.50 6.62
CA ASN A 80 -16.95 25.94 6.91
C ASN A 80 -16.82 26.29 8.40
N MET A 81 -16.03 25.51 9.16
CA MET A 81 -15.80 25.82 10.56
C MET A 81 -14.85 27.02 10.68
N SER A 82 -15.23 28.01 11.49
CA SER A 82 -14.53 29.30 11.58
C SER A 82 -13.18 29.23 12.29
N ARG A 83 -12.92 28.17 13.06
CA ARG A 83 -11.68 27.99 13.82
C ARG A 83 -10.92 26.75 13.33
N MET A 84 -9.63 26.96 13.14
CA MET A 84 -8.69 25.88 12.89
C MET A 84 -8.06 25.51 14.22
N ASN A 85 -8.27 24.26 14.67
CA ASN A 85 -7.82 23.79 15.98
C ASN A 85 -6.33 23.42 15.91
N TRP A 86 -5.46 24.41 15.75
CA TRP A 86 -4.02 24.21 15.90
C TRP A 86 -3.70 24.10 17.39
N SER A 87 -3.34 22.91 17.83
CA SER A 87 -2.80 22.69 19.16
C SER A 87 -1.26 22.65 19.10
N PRO A 88 -0.55 22.93 20.20
CA PRO A 88 0.90 22.76 20.26
C PRO A 88 1.35 21.36 19.83
N GLU A 89 0.58 20.32 20.16
CA GLU A 89 0.84 18.94 19.76
C GLU A 89 0.72 18.75 18.24
N SER A 90 -0.26 19.40 17.60
CA SER A 90 -0.38 19.41 16.14
C SER A 90 0.82 20.07 15.47
N ILE A 91 1.37 21.14 16.07
CA ILE A 91 2.56 21.82 15.56
C ILE A 91 3.80 20.93 15.72
N GLU A 92 3.96 20.27 16.86
CA GLU A 92 5.05 19.31 17.09
C GLU A 92 5.00 18.12 16.12
N GLU A 93 3.80 17.61 15.81
CA GLU A 93 3.63 16.55 14.83
C GLU A 93 4.12 16.98 13.44
N ILE A 94 3.77 18.20 13.00
CA ILE A 94 4.19 18.76 11.69
C ILE A 94 5.71 18.86 11.60
N LEU A 95 6.34 19.35 12.67
CA LEU A 95 7.81 19.48 12.74
C LEU A 95 8.49 18.12 12.67
N SER A 96 7.98 17.13 13.41
CA SER A 96 8.54 15.77 13.40
C SER A 96 8.49 15.12 12.01
N ARG A 97 7.41 15.35 11.25
CA ARG A 97 7.22 14.81 9.90
C ARG A 97 8.10 15.48 8.86
N ALA A 98 8.22 16.81 8.92
CA ALA A 98 9.13 17.56 8.06
C ALA A 98 10.58 17.08 8.25
N GLN A 99 10.98 16.81 9.51
CA GLN A 99 12.30 16.29 9.84
C GLN A 99 12.54 14.87 9.33
N MET A 100 11.58 13.94 9.49
CA MET A 100 11.66 12.59 8.91
C MET A 100 11.82 12.62 7.37
N GLN A 101 11.24 13.61 6.71
CA GLN A 101 11.36 13.76 5.26
C GLN A 101 12.74 14.31 4.83
N GLN A 102 13.34 15.19 5.64
CA GLN A 102 14.71 15.65 5.41
C GLN A 102 15.72 14.51 5.63
N GLU A 103 15.54 13.72 6.68
CA GLU A 103 16.40 12.56 6.98
C GLU A 103 16.31 11.47 5.90
N SER A 104 15.11 11.22 5.35
CA SER A 104 14.93 10.25 4.24
C SER A 104 15.47 10.73 2.89
N LYS A 105 15.55 12.05 2.65
CA LYS A 105 16.23 12.62 1.47
C LYS A 105 17.76 12.63 1.65
N ALA A 106 18.25 12.81 2.87
CA ALA A 106 19.68 12.81 3.20
C ALA A 106 20.29 11.40 3.26
N SER A 107 19.51 10.36 3.57
CA SER A 107 20.01 9.00 3.79
C SER A 107 20.41 8.20 2.55
N ARG A 108 20.59 8.83 1.37
CA ARG A 108 21.44 8.25 0.31
C ARG A 108 22.95 8.34 0.63
N GLY A 109 23.33 8.96 1.75
CA GLY A 109 24.64 8.83 2.36
C GLY A 109 24.58 9.19 3.84
N ALA A 110 25.07 8.30 4.70
CA ALA A 110 25.15 8.43 6.15
C ALA A 110 23.85 8.18 6.94
N SER A 111 23.77 6.96 7.49
CA SER A 111 23.01 6.66 8.70
C SER A 111 23.49 7.57 9.83
N SER A 112 22.61 8.41 10.39
CA SER A 112 22.85 8.98 11.71
C SER A 112 21.68 8.69 12.64
N ARG A 113 21.95 7.77 13.57
CA ARG A 113 21.49 7.74 14.97
C ARG A 113 20.48 8.82 15.32
N LEU A 114 19.29 8.40 15.76
CA LEU A 114 18.61 8.89 16.97
C LEU A 114 17.39 7.99 17.27
N LYS A 115 17.64 6.75 17.68
CA LYS A 115 16.70 6.04 18.56
C LYS A 115 16.86 6.63 19.95
N ASN A 116 15.74 6.98 20.58
CA ASN A 116 15.56 7.36 21.99
C ASN A 116 15.76 8.85 22.33
N LYS A 117 14.73 9.65 22.11
CA LYS A 117 14.35 10.68 23.08
C LYS A 117 12.92 10.38 23.53
N GLY A 118 12.79 9.95 24.79
CA GLY A 118 11.50 9.75 25.44
C GLY A 118 10.74 11.07 25.61
N PRO A 119 9.45 11.02 25.99
CA PRO A 119 8.62 12.20 26.20
C PRO A 119 9.04 12.86 27.51
N GLY A 120 10.02 13.77 27.43
CA GLY A 120 10.55 14.47 28.59
C GLY A 120 11.53 15.54 28.15
N ALA A 121 11.16 16.80 28.39
CA ALA A 121 11.85 18.02 27.97
C ALA A 121 11.71 18.37 26.49
N ALA A 122 10.50 18.82 26.10
CA ALA A 122 10.35 19.74 24.99
C ALA A 122 11.04 21.06 25.37
N THR A 123 12.34 21.16 25.09
CA THR A 123 12.98 22.46 24.92
C THR A 123 12.22 23.14 23.79
N ALA A 124 11.38 24.12 24.12
CA ALA A 124 10.61 24.90 23.16
C ALA A 124 11.59 25.48 22.13
N VAL A 125 11.71 24.81 20.99
CA VAL A 125 12.53 25.26 19.89
C VAL A 125 11.87 26.55 19.41
N ARG A 126 12.58 27.67 19.55
CA ARG A 126 12.10 28.95 19.01
C ARG A 126 12.30 28.90 17.51
N ILE A 127 11.26 28.51 16.80
CA ILE A 127 11.24 28.44 15.34
C ILE A 127 10.71 29.76 14.81
N SER A 128 11.38 30.34 13.81
CA SER A 128 10.88 31.54 13.16
C SER A 128 9.58 31.23 12.39
N PRO A 129 8.64 32.19 12.25
CA PRO A 129 7.43 31.97 11.46
C PRO A 129 7.71 31.50 10.02
N THR A 130 8.80 31.97 9.43
CA THR A 130 9.25 31.55 8.09
C THR A 130 9.73 30.11 8.03
N GLU A 131 10.49 29.65 9.03
CA GLU A 131 10.91 28.25 9.13
C GLU A 131 9.73 27.33 9.37
N LEU A 132 8.78 27.73 10.23
CA LEU A 132 7.56 26.96 10.48
C LEU A 132 6.73 26.81 9.19
N LEU A 133 6.59 27.88 8.40
CA LEU A 133 5.92 27.81 7.10
C LEU A 133 6.67 26.91 6.11
N GLY A 134 8.00 26.91 6.15
CA GLY A 134 8.82 25.99 5.37
C GLY A 134 8.57 24.53 5.74
N HIS A 135 8.61 24.20 7.03
CA HIS A 135 8.31 22.86 7.53
C HIS A 135 6.88 22.42 7.23
N LEU A 136 5.91 23.33 7.34
CA LEU A 136 4.54 23.07 6.95
C LEU A 136 4.42 22.76 5.46
N GLY A 137 5.09 23.54 4.60
CA GLY A 137 5.12 23.31 3.17
C GLY A 137 5.71 21.94 2.80
N ASP A 138 6.84 21.57 3.41
CA ASP A 138 7.46 20.25 3.23
C ASP A 138 6.51 19.12 3.68
N ALA A 139 5.94 19.25 4.88
CA ALA A 139 5.04 18.24 5.41
C ALA A 139 3.75 18.10 4.58
N MET A 140 3.17 19.21 4.10
CA MET A 140 2.06 19.17 3.14
C MET A 140 2.46 18.47 1.84
N GLN A 141 3.65 18.76 1.31
CA GLN A 141 4.16 18.12 0.09
C GLN A 141 4.39 16.61 0.27
N SER A 142 4.65 16.15 1.49
CA SER A 142 4.73 14.72 1.80
C SER A 142 3.39 14.00 1.68
N GLU A 143 2.29 14.68 2.04
CA GLU A 143 0.93 14.13 2.03
C GLU A 143 0.30 14.10 0.62
N VAL A 144 0.79 14.95 -0.30
CA VAL A 144 0.26 15.05 -1.68
C VAL A 144 0.23 13.70 -2.38
N GLN A 145 1.23 12.84 -2.17
CA GLN A 145 1.30 11.55 -2.86
C GLN A 145 0.23 10.57 -2.39
N GLU A 146 -0.09 10.60 -1.10
CA GLU A 146 -1.16 9.77 -0.53
C GLU A 146 -2.52 10.27 -1.00
N LEU A 147 -2.72 11.59 -1.07
CA LEU A 147 -3.97 12.20 -1.55
C LEU A 147 -4.20 12.00 -3.05
N ALA A 148 -3.14 12.09 -3.84
CA ALA A 148 -3.17 11.89 -5.28
C ALA A 148 -3.24 10.41 -5.68
N PHE A 149 -3.11 9.48 -4.72
CA PHE A 149 -3.15 8.06 -5.02
C PHE A 149 -4.56 7.65 -5.50
N PRO A 150 -4.69 6.98 -6.66
CA PRO A 150 -6.00 6.68 -7.25
C PRO A 150 -6.68 5.47 -6.58
N TYR A 151 -7.13 5.63 -5.33
CA TYR A 151 -7.74 4.55 -4.53
C TYR A 151 -8.94 3.88 -5.21
N LEU A 152 -9.79 4.65 -5.89
CA LEU A 152 -10.95 4.08 -6.59
C LEU A 152 -10.52 3.16 -7.72
N TYR A 153 -9.52 3.56 -8.50
CA TYR A 153 -8.98 2.73 -9.57
C TYR A 153 -8.32 1.46 -9.02
N MET A 154 -7.55 1.59 -7.94
CA MET A 154 -6.97 0.45 -7.23
C MET A 154 -8.05 -0.48 -6.67
N HIS A 155 -9.13 0.06 -6.09
CA HIS A 155 -10.25 -0.73 -5.59
C HIS A 155 -10.95 -1.51 -6.71
N ILE A 156 -11.26 -0.86 -7.84
CA ILE A 156 -11.88 -1.51 -9.01
C ILE A 156 -10.98 -2.63 -9.55
N THR A 157 -9.67 -2.37 -9.64
CA THR A 157 -8.68 -3.34 -10.08
C THR A 157 -8.62 -4.55 -9.15
N ASN A 158 -8.53 -4.32 -7.84
CA ASN A 158 -8.51 -5.39 -6.84
C ASN A 158 -9.83 -6.18 -6.86
N TRP A 159 -10.96 -5.52 -7.07
CA TRP A 159 -12.25 -6.18 -7.20
C TRP A 159 -12.32 -7.07 -8.44
N ALA A 160 -11.84 -6.60 -9.58
CA ALA A 160 -11.76 -7.38 -10.81
C ALA A 160 -10.87 -8.62 -10.62
N PHE A 161 -9.74 -8.46 -9.93
CA PHE A 161 -8.86 -9.56 -9.56
C PHE A 161 -9.54 -10.60 -8.69
N LEU A 162 -10.16 -10.16 -7.58
CA LEU A 162 -10.86 -11.05 -6.66
C LEU A 162 -11.96 -11.83 -7.38
N LYS A 163 -12.69 -11.20 -8.32
CA LYS A 163 -13.67 -11.90 -9.16
C LYS A 163 -13.02 -12.93 -10.10
N GLY A 164 -11.84 -12.62 -10.65
CA GLY A 164 -11.05 -13.56 -11.45
C GLY A 164 -10.63 -14.78 -10.63
N MET A 165 -10.09 -14.55 -9.42
CA MET A 165 -9.74 -15.62 -8.49
C MET A 165 -10.96 -16.46 -8.11
N HIS A 166 -12.07 -15.82 -7.73
CA HIS A 166 -13.30 -16.53 -7.39
C HIS A 166 -13.74 -17.48 -8.50
N ARG A 167 -13.70 -17.07 -9.78
CA ARG A 167 -14.05 -17.95 -10.90
C ARG A 167 -13.16 -19.19 -11.00
N GLY A 168 -11.88 -19.07 -10.67
CA GLY A 168 -10.95 -20.20 -10.67
C GLY A 168 -11.10 -21.12 -9.45
N TYR A 169 -11.32 -20.52 -8.28
CA TYR A 169 -11.35 -21.24 -7.00
C TYR A 169 -12.74 -21.71 -6.57
N ASP A 170 -13.84 -21.17 -7.10
CA ASP A 170 -15.19 -21.53 -6.66
C ASP A 170 -15.45 -23.05 -6.69
N PRO A 171 -15.05 -23.82 -7.73
CA PRO A 171 -15.20 -25.27 -7.71
C PRO A 171 -14.44 -25.93 -6.54
N VAL A 172 -13.19 -25.52 -6.31
CA VAL A 172 -12.32 -26.07 -5.25
C VAL A 172 -12.89 -25.72 -3.88
N LEU A 173 -13.22 -24.46 -3.63
CA LEU A 173 -13.72 -23.98 -2.35
C LEU A 173 -15.06 -24.60 -1.97
N ARG A 174 -15.94 -24.87 -2.95
CA ARG A 174 -17.20 -25.60 -2.71
C ARG A 174 -16.98 -27.04 -2.32
N THR A 175 -15.94 -27.70 -2.83
CA THR A 175 -15.61 -29.08 -2.47
C THR A 175 -15.18 -29.19 -1.00
N PHE A 176 -14.36 -28.25 -0.52
CA PHE A 176 -13.87 -28.25 0.85
C PHE A 176 -14.89 -27.65 1.83
N PHE A 177 -15.33 -26.41 1.60
CA PHE A 177 -16.15 -25.65 2.55
C PHE A 177 -17.67 -25.72 2.29
N GLY A 178 -18.09 -26.40 1.22
CA GLY A 178 -19.49 -26.51 0.81
C GLY A 178 -20.03 -25.28 0.08
N SER A 179 -21.26 -25.35 -0.43
CA SER A 179 -21.88 -24.28 -1.24
C SER A 179 -22.24 -23.01 -0.46
N THR A 180 -22.11 -23.02 0.86
CA THR A 180 -22.49 -21.89 1.74
C THR A 180 -21.30 -21.04 2.19
N TYR A 181 -20.09 -21.36 1.72
CA TYR A 181 -18.86 -20.63 2.07
C TYR A 181 -18.92 -19.15 1.66
N MET A 182 -19.61 -18.85 0.54
CA MET A 182 -19.86 -17.50 0.05
C MET A 182 -21.32 -17.37 -0.36
N GLN A 183 -22.05 -16.48 0.32
CA GLN A 183 -23.48 -16.21 0.10
C GLN A 183 -23.70 -14.86 -0.58
N HIS A 184 -22.78 -13.90 -0.38
CA HIS A 184 -22.93 -12.54 -0.85
C HIS A 184 -21.66 -12.02 -1.50
N GLU A 185 -21.80 -11.10 -2.47
CA GLU A 185 -20.66 -10.53 -3.19
C GLU A 185 -19.70 -9.76 -2.26
N TRP A 186 -20.18 -9.15 -1.17
CA TRP A 186 -19.33 -8.46 -0.21
C TRP A 186 -18.34 -9.39 0.54
N GLN A 187 -18.58 -10.71 0.52
CA GLN A 187 -17.69 -11.72 1.09
C GLN A 187 -16.54 -12.08 0.14
N LEU A 188 -16.51 -11.55 -1.08
CA LEU A 188 -15.48 -11.83 -2.07
C LEU A 188 -14.04 -11.64 -1.53
N PRO A 189 -13.71 -10.61 -0.72
CA PRO A 189 -12.38 -10.50 -0.12
C PRO A 189 -12.00 -11.65 0.84
N LEU A 190 -12.99 -12.35 1.41
CA LEU A 190 -12.78 -13.46 2.35
C LEU A 190 -12.26 -14.74 1.67
N ILE A 191 -12.38 -14.83 0.34
CA ILE A 191 -11.81 -15.93 -0.46
C ILE A 191 -10.32 -16.09 -0.19
N ILE A 192 -9.58 -15.00 0.03
CA ILE A 192 -8.15 -15.04 0.38
C ILE A 192 -7.95 -15.84 1.68
N GLY A 193 -8.82 -15.66 2.67
CA GLY A 193 -8.76 -16.42 3.92
C GLY A 193 -8.99 -17.92 3.71
N HIS A 194 -9.91 -18.30 2.82
CA HIS A 194 -10.15 -19.70 2.48
C HIS A 194 -8.97 -20.33 1.74
N ILE A 195 -8.37 -19.61 0.79
CA ILE A 195 -7.17 -20.05 0.06
C ILE A 195 -6.00 -20.26 1.03
N LEU A 196 -5.76 -19.28 1.91
CA LEU A 196 -4.69 -19.39 2.92
C LEU A 196 -4.95 -20.52 3.91
N ALA A 197 -6.20 -20.76 4.31
CA ALA A 197 -6.55 -21.88 5.19
C ALA A 197 -6.26 -23.23 4.53
N LEU A 198 -6.63 -23.41 3.27
CA LEU A 198 -6.31 -24.63 2.53
C LEU A 198 -4.80 -24.83 2.37
N ALA A 199 -4.06 -23.75 2.10
CA ALA A 199 -2.60 -23.80 1.99
C ALA A 199 -1.91 -24.13 3.33
N ASP A 200 -2.51 -23.78 4.46
CA ASP A 200 -2.05 -24.15 5.81
C ASP A 200 -2.39 -25.62 6.17
N GLY A 201 -3.06 -26.36 5.26
CA GLY A 201 -3.44 -27.76 5.44
C GLY A 201 -4.79 -27.97 6.14
N VAL A 202 -5.61 -26.93 6.27
CA VAL A 202 -6.98 -27.08 6.79
C VAL A 202 -7.77 -27.97 5.83
N GLU A 203 -8.53 -28.93 6.40
CA GLU A 203 -9.36 -29.88 5.65
C GLU A 203 -8.60 -30.75 4.62
N GLY A 204 -7.28 -30.91 4.80
CA GLY A 204 -6.44 -31.73 3.89
C GLY A 204 -6.04 -31.00 2.61
N GLY A 205 -6.08 -29.66 2.62
CA GLY A 205 -5.54 -28.83 1.55
C GLY A 205 -4.02 -28.94 1.40
N ASP A 206 -3.51 -28.46 0.26
CA ASP A 206 -2.11 -28.55 -0.14
C ASP A 206 -1.60 -27.17 -0.62
N GLU A 207 -0.29 -26.97 -0.57
CA GLU A 207 0.39 -25.73 -0.99
C GLU A 207 0.19 -25.44 -2.49
N ALA A 208 -0.13 -26.45 -3.30
CA ALA A 208 -0.52 -26.31 -4.70
C ALA A 208 -1.68 -25.31 -4.92
N VAL A 209 -2.52 -25.08 -3.89
CA VAL A 209 -3.57 -24.06 -3.92
C VAL A 209 -2.97 -22.65 -4.06
N LEU A 210 -1.76 -22.38 -3.55
CA LEU A 210 -1.08 -21.08 -3.73
C LEU A 210 -0.49 -20.91 -5.14
N GLU A 211 -0.03 -21.99 -5.79
CA GLU A 211 0.52 -21.92 -7.15
C GLU A 211 -0.51 -21.39 -8.15
N MET A 212 -1.76 -21.86 -8.03
CA MET A 212 -2.87 -21.37 -8.86
C MET A 212 -3.16 -19.87 -8.63
N ALA A 213 -2.91 -19.36 -7.42
CA ALA A 213 -3.10 -17.94 -7.10
C ALA A 213 -1.96 -17.12 -7.71
N GLY A 214 -0.73 -17.64 -7.65
CA GLY A 214 0.45 -17.09 -8.31
C GLY A 214 0.22 -16.87 -9.81
N VAL A 215 -0.28 -17.90 -10.53
CA VAL A 215 -0.59 -17.79 -11.96
C VAL A 215 -1.61 -16.68 -12.26
N MET A 216 -2.58 -16.44 -11.38
CA MET A 216 -3.54 -15.35 -11.56
C MET A 216 -2.95 -13.98 -11.23
N LEU A 217 -2.03 -13.90 -10.28
CA LEU A 217 -1.27 -12.68 -10.00
C LEU A 217 -0.36 -12.31 -11.17
N ASP A 218 0.31 -13.29 -11.78
CA ASP A 218 1.15 -13.05 -12.96
C ASP A 218 0.33 -12.50 -14.13
N LYS A 219 -0.88 -13.05 -14.35
CA LYS A 219 -1.82 -12.53 -15.36
C LYS A 219 -2.28 -11.11 -15.06
N MET A 220 -2.43 -10.72 -13.79
CA MET A 220 -2.69 -9.34 -13.40
C MET A 220 -1.52 -8.41 -13.67
N GLU A 221 -0.30 -8.87 -13.38
CA GLU A 221 0.91 -8.10 -13.60
C GLU A 221 1.10 -7.79 -15.09
N GLN A 222 0.77 -8.75 -15.96
CA GLN A 222 0.74 -8.55 -17.41
C GLN A 222 -0.23 -7.42 -17.82
N VAL A 223 -1.33 -7.22 -17.08
CA VAL A 223 -2.31 -6.13 -17.30
C VAL A 223 -1.81 -4.79 -16.72
N LYS A 224 -0.65 -4.76 -16.05
CA LYS A 224 0.05 -3.54 -15.60
C LYS A 224 -0.77 -2.62 -14.69
N ALA A 225 -1.84 -3.12 -14.07
CA ALA A 225 -2.80 -2.28 -13.36
C ALA A 225 -2.20 -1.51 -12.17
N VAL A 226 -1.26 -2.12 -11.44
CA VAL A 226 -0.50 -1.46 -10.37
C VAL A 226 0.43 -0.36 -10.91
N SER A 227 1.05 -0.58 -12.07
CA SER A 227 1.89 0.44 -12.73
C SER A 227 1.06 1.60 -13.27
N LEU A 228 -0.15 1.35 -13.79
CA LEU A 228 -1.08 2.37 -14.24
C LEU A 228 -1.54 3.27 -13.08
N ALA A 229 -1.91 2.68 -11.94
CA ALA A 229 -2.26 3.44 -10.74
C ALA A 229 -1.09 4.32 -10.25
N THR A 230 0.13 3.79 -10.33
CA THR A 230 1.34 4.50 -9.91
C THR A 230 1.68 5.66 -10.85
N SER A 231 1.56 5.48 -12.16
CA SER A 231 1.73 6.57 -13.14
C SER A 231 0.67 7.66 -12.97
N GLN A 232 -0.61 7.30 -12.81
CA GLN A 232 -1.66 8.29 -12.55
C GLN A 232 -1.40 9.12 -11.28
N MET A 233 -0.89 8.51 -10.21
CA MET A 233 -0.46 9.23 -9.01
C MET A 233 0.69 10.21 -9.32
N TYR A 234 1.68 9.83 -10.13
CA TYR A 234 2.76 10.75 -10.52
C TYR A 234 2.26 11.93 -11.36
N ARG A 235 1.33 11.67 -12.29
CA ARG A 235 0.64 12.71 -13.05
C ARG A 235 -0.09 13.70 -12.15
N LEU A 236 -0.94 13.18 -11.25
CA LEU A 236 -1.76 14.00 -10.35
C LEU A 236 -0.93 14.72 -9.27
N SER A 237 0.22 14.18 -8.89
CA SER A 237 1.15 14.82 -7.94
C SER A 237 2.11 15.81 -8.60
N GLY A 238 1.97 16.08 -9.91
CA GLY A 238 2.82 17.01 -10.65
C GLY A 238 4.28 16.57 -10.73
N ARG A 239 4.56 15.27 -10.59
CA ARG A 239 5.90 14.68 -10.63
C ARG A 239 6.25 14.04 -11.97
N GLU A 240 5.25 13.82 -12.83
CA GLU A 240 5.49 13.60 -14.26
C GLU A 240 5.61 14.97 -14.94
N ASN A 241 6.85 15.39 -15.22
CA ASN A 241 7.10 16.40 -16.24
C ASN A 241 6.98 15.73 -17.60
N GLU A 242 5.78 15.55 -18.12
CA GLU A 242 5.62 15.20 -19.53
C GLU A 242 5.98 16.42 -20.38
N VAL A 243 7.24 16.49 -20.83
CA VAL A 243 7.49 17.16 -22.11
C VAL A 243 6.75 16.32 -23.13
N SER A 244 5.79 16.94 -23.84
CA SER A 244 5.02 16.25 -24.88
C SER A 244 5.98 15.53 -25.83
N GLN A 245 5.70 14.31 -26.26
CA GLN A 245 6.53 13.64 -27.29
C GLN A 245 6.68 14.49 -28.57
N LYS A 246 5.70 15.37 -28.85
CA LYS A 246 5.81 16.39 -29.91
C LYS A 246 6.84 17.48 -29.61
N GLN A 247 6.99 17.88 -28.35
CA GLN A 247 8.02 18.82 -27.91
C GLN A 247 9.42 18.16 -27.88
N LEU A 248 9.53 16.90 -27.48
CA LEU A 248 10.78 16.14 -27.57
C LEU A 248 11.26 15.95 -29.01
N ALA A 249 10.33 15.66 -29.93
CA ALA A 249 10.65 15.58 -31.36
C ALA A 249 11.10 16.93 -31.95
N SER A 250 10.54 18.05 -31.48
CA SER A 250 11.00 19.39 -31.87
C SER A 250 12.31 19.84 -31.20
N MET A 251 12.77 19.08 -30.19
CA MET A 251 14.02 19.34 -29.46
C MET A 251 15.13 18.34 -29.85
N SER A 252 14.92 17.56 -30.93
CA SER A 252 15.98 16.77 -31.55
C SER A 252 17.17 17.66 -31.86
N LEU A 253 18.30 17.40 -31.22
CA LEU A 253 19.54 18.13 -31.42
C LEU A 253 20.09 17.78 -32.81
N ASP A 254 19.91 18.73 -33.73
CA ASP A 254 20.38 18.79 -35.12
C ASP A 254 21.92 18.83 -35.27
N TRP A 255 22.69 18.26 -34.33
CA TRP A 255 24.17 18.31 -34.36
C TRP A 255 24.87 16.97 -34.16
N MET A 256 24.17 15.85 -33.96
CA MET A 256 24.86 14.56 -33.99
C MET A 256 25.07 14.15 -35.45
N PRO A 257 26.32 13.90 -35.89
CA PRO A 257 26.56 13.39 -37.23
C PRO A 257 26.00 11.97 -37.33
N ASP A 258 25.33 11.68 -38.44
CA ASP A 258 24.90 10.32 -38.79
C ASP A 258 26.15 9.43 -38.81
N GLU A 259 26.18 8.40 -37.95
CA GLU A 259 27.21 7.37 -38.08
C GLU A 259 26.88 6.55 -39.32
N ASP A 260 27.75 6.74 -40.30
CA ASP A 260 27.73 6.19 -41.65
C ASP A 260 27.53 4.67 -41.68
N GLU A 261 26.87 4.24 -42.76
CA GLU A 261 26.93 2.90 -43.32
C GLU A 261 28.40 2.46 -43.46
N GLU A 262 28.82 1.44 -42.70
CA GLU A 262 30.00 0.65 -43.06
C GLU A 262 29.57 -0.77 -43.45
N ASP A 263 29.53 -0.96 -44.77
CA ASP A 263 29.73 -2.22 -45.46
C ASP A 263 30.87 -3.04 -44.81
N VAL A 264 30.57 -4.27 -44.41
CA VAL A 264 31.59 -5.31 -44.30
C VAL A 264 31.19 -6.44 -45.24
N SER A 265 31.69 -6.30 -46.46
CA SER A 265 31.90 -7.39 -47.40
C SER A 265 32.81 -8.47 -46.81
N GLU A 266 32.60 -9.69 -47.32
CA GLU A 266 33.58 -10.77 -47.45
C GLU A 266 33.68 -11.75 -46.28
N PHE A 267 33.19 -12.98 -46.51
CA PHE A 267 34.06 -14.17 -46.38
C PHE A 267 33.57 -15.30 -47.31
N ASP A 268 34.57 -15.87 -47.96
CA ASP A 268 34.58 -16.59 -49.24
C ASP A 268 34.55 -18.12 -49.07
N ASP A 269 34.52 -18.78 -50.23
CA ASP A 269 35.09 -20.09 -50.58
C ASP A 269 34.33 -21.41 -50.29
N GLY A 270 34.16 -22.19 -51.38
CA GLY A 270 33.90 -23.63 -51.36
C GLY A 270 33.12 -24.17 -52.55
#